data_AF-A0AAP9T2P2-F1
#
_entry.id   AF-A0AAP9T2P2-F1
#
_cell.length_a   1.000
_cell.length_b   1.000
_cell.length_c   1.000
_cell.angle_alpha   90.00
_cell.angle_beta   90.00
_cell.angle_gamma   90.00
#
_symmetry.space_group_name_H-M   'P 1'
#
loop_
_entity.id
_entity.type
_entity.pdbx_description
1 polymer ?
#
loop_
_entity_poly.entity_id
_entity_poly.type
_entity_poly.pdbx_seq_one_letter_code
_entity_poly.pdbx_strand_id
1 'polypeptide(L)' 'MSESATVLPVVVELPFTTNYDSATGWLKVRAPMASTDGLQIDYELNLSPEALLTLAYEVRELEKSHETPPSAHRKDQQMQ' A
#
# COMPACT_ATOMS: atom_id res chain seq x y z
N MET A 1 39.71 -2.13 7.77
CA MET A 1 38.87 -2.43 6.59
C MET A 1 37.45 -2.41 7.08
N SER A 2 36.66 -1.41 6.69
CA SER A 2 35.27 -1.29 7.12
C SER A 2 34.39 -1.86 6.02
N GLU A 3 33.82 -3.05 6.25
CA GLU A 3 32.78 -3.61 5.38
C GLU A 3 31.54 -2.72 5.47
N SER A 4 31.24 -2.04 4.36
CA SER A 4 29.96 -1.36 4.17
C SER A 4 28.93 -2.45 3.87
N ALA A 5 28.24 -2.95 4.89
CA ALA A 5 27.17 -3.92 4.71
C ALA A 5 26.04 -3.26 3.90
N THR A 6 25.74 -3.80 2.72
CA THR A 6 24.56 -3.40 1.94
C THR A 6 23.32 -3.84 2.71
N VAL A 7 22.64 -2.90 3.35
CA VAL A 7 21.33 -3.17 3.97
C VAL A 7 20.30 -3.21 2.85
N LEU A 8 19.82 -4.42 2.53
CA LEU A 8 18.69 -4.60 1.64
C LEU A 8 17.41 -4.15 2.38
N PRO A 9 16.55 -3.32 1.75
CA PRO A 9 15.29 -2.92 2.38
C PRO A 9 14.39 -4.15 2.55
N VAL A 10 13.94 -4.38 3.79
CA VAL A 10 12.98 -5.44 4.11
C VAL A 10 11.59 -4.83 4.10
N VAL A 11 10.69 -5.36 3.27
CA VAL A 11 9.27 -4.99 3.28
C VAL A 11 8.59 -5.79 4.38
N VAL A 12 7.94 -5.10 5.32
CA VAL A 12 7.20 -5.70 6.44
C VAL A 12 5.77 -5.20 6.45
N GLU A 13 4.82 -6.10 6.74
CA GLU A 13 3.43 -5.72 6.99
C GLU A 13 3.31 -5.20 8.42
N LEU A 14 2.87 -3.95 8.57
CA LEU A 14 2.69 -3.30 9.86
C LEU A 14 1.20 -3.11 10.14
N PRO A 15 0.72 -3.45 11.36
CA PRO A 15 -0.64 -3.14 11.74
C PRO A 15 -0.79 -1.62 11.81
N PHE A 16 -1.87 -1.09 11.23
CA PHE A 16 -2.14 0.34 11.23
C PHE A 16 -3.54 0.64 11.75
N THR A 17 -3.72 1.87 12.21
CA THR A 17 -5.01 2.43 12.59
C THR A 17 -5.35 3.59 11.66
N THR A 18 -6.63 3.83 11.44
CA THR A 18 -7.12 4.91 10.59
C THR A 18 -8.08 5.82 11.35
N ASN A 19 -8.04 7.11 11.05
CA ASN A 19 -8.98 8.10 11.55
C ASN A 19 -9.33 9.08 10.44
N TYR A 20 -10.61 9.13 10.06
CA TYR A 20 -11.12 10.01 9.02
C TYR A 20 -11.80 11.23 9.63
N ASP A 21 -11.34 12.42 9.24
CA ASP A 21 -11.98 13.68 9.58
C ASP A 21 -12.97 14.06 8.48
N SER A 22 -14.26 13.94 8.77
CA SER A 22 -15.33 14.25 7.81
C SER A 22 -15.47 15.75 7.52
N ALA A 23 -14.97 16.64 8.38
CA ALA A 23 -15.06 18.08 8.15
C ALA A 23 -14.03 18.55 7.13
N THR A 24 -12.85 17.95 7.14
CA THR A 24 -11.74 18.31 6.22
C THR A 24 -11.57 17.31 5.07
N GLY A 25 -12.10 16.10 5.22
CA GLY A 25 -11.93 14.99 4.27
C GLY A 25 -10.58 14.29 4.36
N TRP A 26 -9.78 14.56 5.39
CA TRP A 26 -8.46 13.96 5.56
C TRP A 26 -8.52 12.61 6.26
N LEU A 27 -7.70 11.66 5.80
CA LEU A 27 -7.49 10.38 6.48
C LEU A 27 -6.13 10.37 7.15
N LYS A 28 -6.09 10.07 8.45
CA LYS A 28 -4.86 9.85 9.20
C LYS A 28 -4.63 8.36 9.33
N VAL A 29 -3.44 7.90 8.96
CA VAL A 29 -2.99 6.52 9.11
C VAL A 29 -1.84 6.52 10.11
N ARG A 30 -1.91 5.70 11.15
CA ARG A 30 -0.84 5.55 12.14
C ARG A 30 -0.41 4.10 12.27
N ALA A 31 0.89 3.88 12.35
CA ALA A 31 1.43 2.55 12.58
C ALA A 31 2.76 2.61 13.34
N PRO A 32 3.13 1.54 14.07
CA PRO A 32 4.38 1.48 14.79
C PRO A 32 5.56 1.51 13.84
N MET A 33 6.54 2.36 14.12
CA MET A 33 7.79 2.47 13.38
C MET A 33 8.93 1.82 14.15
N ALA A 34 9.04 2.11 15.44
CA ALA A 34 10.12 1.65 16.28
C ALA A 34 9.69 1.59 17.75
N SER A 35 10.53 0.97 18.58
CA SER A 35 10.47 1.15 20.02
C SER A 35 11.85 1.53 20.55
N THR A 36 11.89 2.56 21.40
CA THR A 36 13.11 3.06 22.04
C THR A 36 12.84 3.16 23.53
N ASP A 37 13.66 2.50 24.35
CA ASP A 37 13.57 2.52 25.82
C ASP A 37 12.17 2.15 26.36
N GLY A 38 11.47 1.23 25.68
CA GLY A 38 10.12 0.80 26.07
C GLY A 38 8.99 1.75 25.65
N LEU A 39 9.32 2.85 24.96
CA LEU A 39 8.33 3.74 24.35
C LEU A 39 8.12 3.33 22.89
N GLN A 40 6.85 3.27 22.47
CA GLN A 40 6.50 3.03 21.08
C GLN A 40 6.54 4.35 20.30
N ILE A 41 7.22 4.33 19.17
CA ILE A 41 7.31 5.44 18.21
C ILE A 41 6.49 5.04 17.00
N ASP A 42 5.45 5.81 16.72
CA ASP A 42 4.58 5.61 15.56
C ASP A 42 4.94 6.59 14.44
N TYR A 43 4.74 6.17 13.20
CA TYR A 43 4.64 7.11 12.08
C TYR A 43 3.17 7.52 11.89
N GLU A 44 2.94 8.77 11.48
CA GLU A 44 1.63 9.27 11.07
C GLU A 44 1.70 9.74 9.61
N LEU A 45 0.84 9.18 8.77
CA LEU A 45 0.63 9.59 7.39
C LEU A 45 -0.72 10.29 7.29
N ASN A 46 -0.72 11.52 6.79
CA ASN A 46 -1.92 12.31 6.56
C ASN A 46 -2.21 12.31 5.05
N LEU A 47 -3.33 11.70 4.65
CA LEU A 47 -3.77 11.62 3.27
C LEU A 47 -4.82 12.70 3.01
N SER A 48 -4.55 13.55 2.02
CA SER A 48 -5.50 14.56 1.54
C SER A 48 -6.67 13.89 0.81
N PRO A 49 -7.80 14.60 0.65
CA PRO A 49 -8.91 14.13 -0.17
C PRO A 49 -8.49 13.71 -1.59
N GLU A 50 -7.59 14.44 -2.25
CA GLU A 50 -7.13 14.06 -3.59
C GLU A 50 -6.32 12.76 -3.57
N ALA A 51 -5.41 12.60 -2.60
CA ALA A 51 -4.62 11.38 -2.46
C ALA A 51 -5.50 10.15 -2.21
N LEU A 52 -6.59 10.30 -1.44
CA LEU A 52 -7.57 9.23 -1.20
C LEU A 52 -8.30 8.82 -2.47
N LEU A 53 -8.69 9.78 -3.31
CA LEU A 53 -9.33 9.50 -4.59
C LEU A 53 -8.39 8.77 -5.55
N THR A 54 -7.13 9.20 -5.63
CA THR A 54 -6.11 8.50 -6.43
C THR A 54 -5.93 7.07 -5.94
N LEU A 55 -5.80 6.86 -4.62
CA LEU A 55 -5.64 5.52 -4.06
C LEU A 55 -6.84 4.62 -4.38
N ALA A 56 -8.07 5.14 -4.25
CA ALA A 56 -9.28 4.39 -4.57
C ALA A 56 -9.36 4.00 -6.05
N TYR A 57 -8.90 4.89 -6.95
CA TYR A 57 -8.82 4.59 -8.38
C TYR A 57 -7.84 3.46 -8.67
N GLU A 58 -6.62 3.54 -8.13
CA GLU A 58 -5.58 2.52 -8.36
C GLU A 58 -6.00 1.15 -7.82
N VAL A 59 -6.62 1.10 -6.63
CA VAL A 59 -7.15 -0.16 -6.07
C VAL A 59 -8.20 -0.76 -7.00
N ARG A 60 -9.11 0.05 -7.54
CA ARG A 60 -10.14 -0.40 -8.47
C ARG A 60 -9.55 -0.94 -9.77
N GLU A 61 -8.52 -0.29 -10.32
CA GLU A 61 -7.85 -0.77 -11.54
C GLU A 61 -7.10 -2.08 -11.28
N LEU A 62 -6.48 -2.24 -10.11
CA LEU A 62 -5.87 -3.50 -9.69
C LEU A 62 -6.92 -4.61 -9.57
N GLU A 63 -8.06 -4.37 -8.92
CA GLU A 63 -9.14 -5.36 -8.80
C GLU A 63 -9.64 -5.83 -10.16
N LYS A 64 -9.93 -4.89 -11.08
CA LYS A 64 -10.34 -5.23 -12.46
C LYS A 64 -9.32 -6.10 -13.18
N SER A 65 -8.02 -5.83 -12.99
CA SER A 65 -6.97 -6.61 -13.65
C SER A 65 -6.92 -8.07 -13.15
N HIS A 66 -7.24 -8.30 -11.87
CA HIS A 66 -7.33 -9.63 -11.25
C HIS A 66 -8.64 -10.37 -11.56
N GLU A 67 -9.70 -9.67 -11.98
CA GLU A 67 -10.96 -10.29 -12.40
C GLU A 67 -10.92 -10.88 -13.83
N THR A 68 -9.89 -10.58 -14.63
CA THR A 68 -9.75 -11.16 -15.98
C THR A 68 -9.22 -12.60 -15.94
N PRO A 69 -9.98 -13.64 -16.35
CA PRO A 69 -9.49 -15.01 -16.37
C PRO A 69 -8.40 -15.19 -17.45
N PRO A 70 -7.33 -15.98 -17.21
CA PRO A 70 -6.24 -16.21 -18.17
C PRO A 70 -6.61 -17.06 -19.40
N SER A 71 -7.88 -17.17 -19.78
CA SER A 71 -8.37 -18.08 -20.83
C SER A 71 -9.00 -17.42 -22.06
N ALA A 72 -9.09 -16.09 -22.11
CA ALA A 72 -9.66 -15.40 -23.28
C ALA A 72 -8.74 -15.35 -24.53
N HIS A 73 -7.50 -15.85 -24.46
CA HIS A 73 -6.54 -15.77 -25.58
C HIS A 73 -6.20 -17.12 -26.24
N ARG A 74 -6.76 -18.25 -25.79
CA ARG A 74 -6.34 -19.58 -26.31
C ARG A 74 -7.20 -20.13 -27.45
N LYS A 75 -8.34 -19.53 -27.79
CA LYS A 75 -9.26 -20.08 -28.81
C LYS A 75 -9.07 -19.54 -30.23
N ASP A 76 -8.40 -18.41 -30.41
CA ASP A 76 -8.21 -17.83 -31.75
C ASP A 76 -6.92 -18.29 -32.46
N GLN A 77 -6.04 -19.04 -31.79
CA GLN A 77 -4.78 -19.55 -32.38
C GLN A 77 -4.82 -21.04 -32.82
N GLN A 78 -5.95 -21.75 -32.66
CA GLN A 78 -6.06 -23.17 -33.04
C GLN A 78 -6.93 -23.44 -34.27
N MET A 79 -7.40 -22.40 -34.96
CA MET A 79 -8.10 -22.56 -36.26
C MET A 79 -7.45 -21.69 -37.34
N GLN A 80 -6.20 -22.04 -37.71
CA GLN A 80 -5.66 -21.80 -39.05
C GLN A 80 -4.79 -22.98 -39.47
#